data_AF-A0A3E5H3E8-F1
#
_entry.id   AF-A0A3E5H3E8-F1
#
_cell.length_a   1.000
_cell.length_b   1.000
_cell.length_c   1.000
_cell.angle_alpha   90.00
_cell.angle_beta   90.00
_cell.angle_gamma   90.00
#
_symmetry.space_group_name_H-M   'P 1'
#
loop_
_entity.id
_entity.type
_entity.pdbx_description
1 polymer ?
#
loop_
_entity_poly.entity_id
_entity_poly.type
_entity_poly.pdbx_seq_one_letter_code
_entity_poly.pdbx_strand_id
1 'polypeptide(L)'
;MNKRVIAIHLPQFHPFLENDEWWGKGFTEWTNVTKAKPRFLGHYQPHLPSDTGFYDLRLPEAREMQANMAREYGIYGFCYYHYWFNGKRLMDRPVKEILASGQPDFPFMLCWANENWSRNWDGKFRNILIEQHYSEEDDIEHMRYLCSKVFQDTRYIRIDGKPVFAIYRSNFFPNMKHTIDVWRKVAKEEYGIELYLIRVENEPDFGPKYLDCGFDSAMDFQPLLMGEFNAWWKNLPFRIMNHLFKGKYQWFNKHFSYASYVKYRIKKPLADYKCFPCVSPGWDNSPRRKKPPYMAFVGSTPELFKKWLKDTLVRFKPFSKEENLVFINAWNEWAEGNHLEPDQKWGRRYLEVTKEAILETSKE
;
A
#
# COMPACT_ATOMS: atom_id res chain seq x y z
N MET A 1 13.29 12.51 -17.84
CA MET A 1 13.17 12.92 -16.41
C MET A 1 13.27 11.67 -15.56
N ASN A 2 14.03 11.70 -14.46
CA ASN A 2 14.15 10.54 -13.57
C ASN A 2 12.83 10.31 -12.83
N LYS A 3 12.23 9.12 -12.94
CA LYS A 3 10.98 8.76 -12.24
C LYS A 3 11.34 8.06 -10.94
N ARG A 4 10.79 8.52 -9.81
CA ARG A 4 11.08 7.96 -8.49
C ARG A 4 10.10 6.82 -8.19
N VAL A 5 10.61 5.58 -8.20
CA VAL A 5 9.79 4.39 -7.91
C VAL A 5 9.68 4.19 -6.40
N ILE A 6 8.46 4.22 -5.87
CA ILE A 6 8.17 4.09 -4.44
C ILE A 6 7.47 2.76 -4.18
N ALA A 7 8.00 1.93 -3.28
CA ALA A 7 7.36 0.67 -2.89
C ALA A 7 6.61 0.83 -1.56
N ILE A 8 5.37 0.37 -1.51
CA ILE A 8 4.55 0.41 -0.29
C ILE A 8 5.04 -0.67 0.68
N HIS A 9 5.21 -0.32 1.96
CA HIS A 9 5.86 -1.16 2.95
C HIS A 9 4.97 -1.36 4.18
N LEU A 10 4.71 -2.62 4.51
CA LEU A 10 3.94 -3.04 5.67
C LEU A 10 4.87 -3.24 6.89
N PRO A 11 4.63 -2.54 8.02
CA PRO A 11 5.47 -2.67 9.22
C PRO A 11 5.19 -3.94 10.05
N GLN A 12 4.16 -4.74 9.73
CA GLN A 12 3.62 -5.82 10.56
C GLN A 12 4.42 -7.15 10.52
N PHE A 13 5.73 -7.06 10.65
CA PHE A 13 6.64 -8.23 10.76
C PHE A 13 7.38 -8.23 12.09
N HIS A 14 6.66 -7.92 13.17
CA HIS A 14 7.14 -7.99 14.54
C HIS A 14 5.96 -8.16 15.51
N PRO A 15 6.12 -8.88 16.63
CA PRO A 15 5.09 -8.98 17.64
C PRO A 15 4.99 -7.67 18.43
N PHE A 16 3.77 -7.33 18.85
CA PHE A 16 3.47 -6.24 19.76
C PHE A 16 2.24 -6.57 20.59
N LEU A 17 2.08 -5.87 21.72
CA LEU A 17 1.13 -6.23 22.78
C LEU A 17 -0.28 -6.46 22.27
N GLU A 18 -0.84 -5.49 21.54
CA GLU A 18 -2.23 -5.58 21.08
C GLU A 18 -2.44 -6.72 20.09
N ASN A 19 -1.51 -6.94 19.16
CA ASN A 19 -1.62 -8.08 18.24
C ASN A 19 -1.51 -9.43 18.98
N ASP A 20 -0.66 -9.52 20.00
CA ASP A 20 -0.55 -10.72 20.83
C ASP A 20 -1.86 -11.00 21.59
N GLU A 21 -2.51 -9.97 22.12
CA GLU A 21 -3.83 -10.07 22.77
C GLU A 21 -4.93 -10.44 21.77
N TRP A 22 -4.87 -9.90 20.55
CA TRP A 22 -5.94 -10.08 19.58
C TRP A 22 -5.86 -11.38 18.79
N TRP A 23 -4.65 -11.84 18.50
CA TRP A 23 -4.37 -12.93 17.56
C TRP A 23 -3.59 -14.10 18.15
N GLY A 24 -3.13 -13.95 19.40
CA GLY A 24 -2.31 -14.93 20.09
C GLY A 24 -0.85 -14.49 20.16
N LYS A 25 -0.18 -14.89 21.25
CA LYS A 25 1.20 -14.52 21.56
C LYS A 25 2.16 -14.81 20.40
N GLY A 26 2.98 -13.81 20.05
CA GLY A 26 3.98 -13.89 18.99
C GLY A 26 3.42 -13.65 17.59
N PHE A 27 2.22 -13.08 17.45
CA PHE A 27 1.60 -12.92 16.13
C PHE A 27 2.35 -11.89 15.27
N THR A 28 2.62 -12.29 14.03
CA THR A 28 3.17 -11.47 12.95
C THR A 28 2.51 -11.88 11.64
N GLU A 29 2.69 -11.11 10.57
CA GLU A 29 2.19 -11.52 9.25
C GLU A 29 2.74 -12.87 8.77
N TRP A 30 3.94 -13.27 9.23
CA TRP A 30 4.47 -14.61 8.97
C TRP A 30 3.57 -15.73 9.47
N THR A 31 2.77 -15.48 10.51
CA THR A 31 1.77 -16.45 11.00
C THR A 31 0.71 -16.77 9.95
N ASN A 32 0.29 -15.77 9.16
CA ASN A 32 -0.70 -15.95 8.10
C ASN A 32 -0.06 -16.65 6.90
N VAL A 33 1.15 -16.23 6.53
CA VAL A 33 1.93 -16.79 5.43
C VAL A 33 2.18 -18.29 5.65
N THR A 34 2.76 -18.67 6.78
CA THR A 34 3.17 -20.06 7.06
C THR A 34 1.99 -21.03 7.21
N LYS A 35 0.80 -20.53 7.57
CA LYS A 35 -0.42 -21.34 7.67
C LYS A 35 -1.15 -21.52 6.34
N ALA A 36 -0.81 -20.73 5.32
CA ALA A 36 -1.48 -20.79 4.04
C ALA A 36 -1.26 -22.15 3.36
N LYS A 37 -2.27 -22.58 2.59
CA LYS A 37 -2.23 -23.82 1.81
C LYS A 37 -2.80 -23.57 0.42
N PRO A 38 -2.40 -24.34 -0.60
CA PRO A 38 -3.07 -24.31 -1.90
C PRO A 38 -4.58 -24.54 -1.73
N ARG A 39 -5.41 -23.71 -2.38
CA ARG A 39 -6.89 -23.77 -2.29
C ARG A 39 -7.56 -24.16 -3.61
N PHE A 40 -6.77 -24.30 -4.67
CA PHE A 40 -7.17 -24.76 -5.99
C PHE A 40 -5.92 -25.29 -6.72
N LEU A 41 -6.13 -26.03 -7.82
CA LEU A 41 -5.03 -26.60 -8.60
C LEU A 41 -4.12 -25.50 -9.17
N GLY A 42 -2.81 -25.61 -8.95
CA GLY A 42 -1.85 -24.60 -9.38
C GLY A 42 -1.81 -23.35 -8.50
N HIS A 43 -2.51 -23.33 -7.36
CA HIS A 43 -2.43 -22.23 -6.39
C HIS A 43 -1.07 -22.19 -5.71
N TYR A 44 -0.29 -21.13 -5.96
CA TYR A 44 0.98 -20.92 -5.29
C TYR A 44 0.73 -20.35 -3.89
N GLN A 45 0.61 -21.21 -2.89
CA GLN A 45 0.64 -20.88 -1.47
C GLN A 45 1.26 -22.05 -0.71
N PRO A 46 2.00 -21.83 0.38
CA PRO A 46 2.43 -20.52 0.88
C PRO A 46 3.51 -19.87 0.00
N HIS A 47 3.55 -18.55 -0.06
CA HIS A 47 4.72 -17.80 -0.53
C HIS A 47 5.75 -17.74 0.61
N LEU A 48 6.87 -18.44 0.48
CA LEU A 48 7.90 -18.46 1.52
C LEU A 48 9.11 -17.62 1.08
N PRO A 49 9.73 -16.84 1.99
CA PRO A 49 10.91 -16.06 1.67
C PRO A 49 12.08 -16.98 1.28
N SER A 50 12.89 -16.51 0.33
CA SER A 50 14.19 -17.11 0.03
C SER A 50 15.29 -16.40 0.81
N ASP A 51 15.87 -15.34 0.24
CA ASP A 51 17.09 -14.71 0.74
C ASP A 51 16.91 -13.95 2.06
N THR A 52 15.70 -13.45 2.31
CA THR A 52 15.41 -12.58 3.45
C THR A 52 15.10 -13.34 4.73
N GLY A 53 14.76 -14.64 4.62
CA GLY A 53 14.17 -15.42 5.71
C GLY A 53 12.90 -14.79 6.31
N PHE A 54 12.48 -15.31 7.45
CA PHE A 54 11.36 -14.77 8.24
C PHE A 54 11.87 -13.67 9.18
N TYR A 55 12.20 -12.51 8.63
CA TYR A 55 12.79 -11.40 9.38
C TYR A 55 11.87 -10.81 10.45
N ASP A 56 12.47 -10.08 11.39
CA ASP A 56 11.77 -9.25 12.37
C ASP A 56 12.17 -7.78 12.18
N LEU A 57 11.19 -6.89 11.93
CA LEU A 57 11.46 -5.48 11.62
C LEU A 57 11.92 -4.63 12.82
N ARG A 58 11.97 -5.22 14.02
CA ARG A 58 12.67 -4.62 15.17
C ARG A 58 14.18 -4.69 15.02
N LEU A 59 14.68 -5.61 14.20
CA LEU A 59 16.11 -5.77 13.99
C LEU A 59 16.60 -4.69 13.00
N PRO A 60 17.67 -3.93 13.34
CA PRO A 60 18.25 -2.96 12.41
C PRO A 60 18.78 -3.64 11.13
N GLU A 61 19.34 -4.86 11.24
CA GLU A 61 19.88 -5.62 10.11
C GLU A 61 18.79 -5.97 9.09
N ALA A 62 17.57 -6.27 9.54
CA ALA A 62 16.45 -6.56 8.65
C ALA A 62 16.04 -5.32 7.85
N ARG A 63 15.97 -4.15 8.50
CA ARG A 63 15.64 -2.88 7.84
C ARG A 63 16.74 -2.44 6.87
N GLU A 64 18.00 -2.61 7.27
CA GLU A 64 19.18 -2.33 6.43
C GLU A 64 19.23 -3.26 5.21
N MET A 65 18.98 -4.55 5.39
CA MET A 65 18.87 -5.52 4.29
C MET A 65 17.79 -5.10 3.29
N GLN A 66 16.59 -4.73 3.75
CA GLN A 66 15.51 -4.30 2.86
C GLN A 66 15.86 -3.03 2.10
N ALA A 67 16.43 -2.02 2.77
CA ALA A 67 16.86 -0.79 2.13
C ALA A 67 17.97 -1.01 1.08
N ASN A 68 18.95 -1.85 1.39
CA ASN A 68 20.04 -2.18 0.48
C ASN A 68 19.54 -2.92 -0.76
N MET A 69 18.66 -3.90 -0.56
CA MET A 69 18.03 -4.62 -1.66
C MET A 69 17.17 -3.68 -2.52
N ALA A 70 16.33 -2.84 -1.91
CA ALA A 70 15.51 -1.87 -2.63
C ALA A 70 16.37 -0.93 -3.49
N ARG A 71 17.46 -0.39 -2.92
CA ARG A 71 18.42 0.47 -3.64
C ARG A 71 19.09 -0.26 -4.80
N GLU A 72 19.53 -1.51 -4.60
CA GLU A 72 20.19 -2.32 -5.63
C GLU A 72 19.32 -2.50 -6.88
N TYR A 73 18.00 -2.60 -6.69
CA TYR A 73 17.02 -2.85 -7.77
C TYR A 73 16.26 -1.60 -8.24
N GLY A 74 16.72 -0.42 -7.84
CA GLY A 74 16.23 0.85 -8.37
C GLY A 74 14.96 1.40 -7.71
N ILE A 75 14.54 0.84 -6.58
CA ILE A 75 13.51 1.46 -5.75
C ILE A 75 14.13 2.70 -5.10
N TYR A 76 13.47 3.84 -5.26
CA TYR A 76 13.94 5.12 -4.73
C TYR A 76 13.70 5.24 -3.23
N GLY A 77 12.56 4.74 -2.75
CA GLY A 77 12.18 4.86 -1.35
C GLY A 77 10.97 4.02 -0.97
N PHE A 78 10.69 3.94 0.32
CA PHE A 78 9.54 3.23 0.85
C PHE A 78 8.40 4.17 1.27
N CYS A 79 7.16 3.74 1.05
CA CYS A 79 5.98 4.35 1.64
C CYS A 79 5.49 3.43 2.77
N TYR A 80 5.86 3.74 4.01
CA TYR A 80 5.46 2.93 5.16
C TYR A 80 4.01 3.20 5.54
N TYR A 81 3.26 2.14 5.82
CA TYR A 81 1.99 2.32 6.51
C TYR A 81 2.22 2.89 7.91
N HIS A 82 1.52 3.99 8.18
CA HIS A 82 1.48 4.67 9.46
C HIS A 82 0.10 4.44 10.09
N TYR A 83 0.07 4.02 11.35
CA TYR A 83 -1.16 3.75 12.08
C TYR A 83 -1.21 4.64 13.31
N TRP A 84 -2.13 5.60 13.26
CA TRP A 84 -2.41 6.55 14.32
C TRP A 84 -3.89 6.53 14.61
N PHE A 85 -4.23 6.40 15.89
CA PHE A 85 -5.57 6.31 16.45
C PHE A 85 -5.65 7.20 17.69
N ASN A 86 -5.86 8.51 17.50
CA ASN A 86 -6.11 9.45 18.59
C ASN A 86 -5.00 9.45 19.66
N GLY A 87 -3.76 9.68 19.24
CA GLY A 87 -2.57 9.63 20.12
C GLY A 87 -1.96 8.24 20.31
N LYS A 88 -2.74 7.17 20.07
CA LYS A 88 -2.24 5.79 20.11
C LYS A 88 -1.70 5.37 18.75
N ARG A 89 -0.47 4.85 18.71
CA ARG A 89 0.12 4.28 17.50
C ARG A 89 0.19 2.75 17.58
N LEU A 90 -0.05 2.08 16.46
CA LEU A 90 0.10 0.63 16.32
C LEU A 90 1.20 0.31 15.31
N MET A 91 1.87 -0.84 15.48
CA MET A 91 2.96 -1.28 14.60
C MET A 91 4.04 -0.22 14.36
N ASP A 92 4.22 0.72 15.30
CA ASP A 92 5.01 1.93 15.09
C ASP A 92 6.51 1.71 15.30
N ARG A 93 6.87 0.60 15.96
CA ARG A 93 8.25 0.33 16.38
C ARG A 93 9.28 0.40 15.24
N PRO A 94 9.07 -0.19 14.04
CA PRO A 94 10.04 -0.10 12.95
C PRO A 94 10.32 1.35 12.54
N VAL A 95 9.28 2.15 12.29
CA VAL A 95 9.43 3.57 11.89
C VAL A 95 10.01 4.39 13.04
N LYS A 96 9.55 4.18 14.27
CA LYS A 96 10.09 4.84 15.46
C LYS A 96 11.60 4.61 15.60
N GLU A 97 12.04 3.38 15.39
CA GLU A 97 13.45 3.06 15.47
C GLU A 97 14.24 3.60 14.26
N ILE A 98 13.64 3.68 13.06
CA ILE A 98 14.27 4.33 11.88
C ILE A 98 14.53 5.81 12.15
N LEU A 99 13.57 6.50 12.74
CA LEU A 99 13.68 7.91 13.13
C LEU A 99 14.70 8.11 14.24
N ALA A 100 14.73 7.21 15.23
CA ALA A 100 15.64 7.31 16.37
C ALA A 100 17.09 7.00 16.02
N SER A 101 17.34 6.02 15.15
CA SER A 101 18.70 5.60 14.76
C SER A 101 19.27 6.40 13.61
N GLY A 102 18.43 7.07 12.80
CA GLY A 102 18.86 7.64 11.53
C GLY A 102 19.21 6.57 10.48
N GLN A 103 18.84 5.30 10.70
CA GLN A 103 19.18 4.17 9.83
C GLN A 103 17.95 3.30 9.50
N PRO A 104 17.85 2.70 8.31
CA PRO A 104 18.84 2.75 7.21
C PRO A 104 18.83 4.09 6.48
N ASP A 105 19.96 4.51 5.89
CA ASP A 105 20.02 5.71 5.04
C ASP A 105 19.30 5.50 3.70
N PHE A 106 17.96 5.50 3.75
CA PHE A 106 17.10 5.21 2.61
C PHE A 106 15.86 6.12 2.63
N PRO A 107 15.48 6.72 1.50
CA PRO A 107 14.33 7.63 1.46
C PRO A 107 13.03 6.95 1.86
N PHE A 108 12.20 7.66 2.62
CA PHE A 108 10.88 7.15 3.02
C PHE A 108 9.81 8.22 3.14
N MET A 109 8.56 7.80 3.04
CA MET A 109 7.37 8.60 3.33
C MET A 109 6.35 7.75 4.10
N LEU A 110 5.29 8.39 4.60
CA LEU A 110 4.21 7.71 5.31
C LEU A 110 2.89 7.77 4.55
N CYS A 111 2.15 6.67 4.61
CA CYS A 111 0.74 6.59 4.25
C CYS A 111 -0.09 6.25 5.49
N TRP A 112 -0.97 7.15 5.92
CA TRP A 112 -1.86 6.88 7.05
C TRP A 112 -2.96 5.90 6.64
N ALA A 113 -2.89 4.69 7.19
CA ALA A 113 -3.93 3.68 7.08
C ALA A 113 -5.03 3.96 8.13
N ASN A 114 -5.85 4.96 7.84
CA ASN A 114 -6.85 5.55 8.75
C ASN A 114 -8.18 4.78 8.81
N GLU A 115 -8.16 3.47 8.58
CA GLU A 115 -9.34 2.61 8.76
C GLU A 115 -9.44 2.13 10.20
N ASN A 116 -10.68 1.88 10.67
CA ASN A 116 -10.89 1.16 11.93
C ASN A 116 -10.16 -0.18 11.90
N TRP A 117 -9.42 -0.50 12.96
CA TRP A 117 -8.82 -1.81 13.08
C TRP A 117 -9.88 -2.79 13.58
N SER A 118 -10.21 -3.80 12.77
CA SER A 118 -11.31 -4.72 13.05
C SER A 118 -10.89 -6.17 12.92
N ARG A 119 -11.54 -7.08 13.66
CA ARG A 119 -11.35 -8.52 13.45
C ARG A 119 -12.02 -8.97 12.15
N ASN A 120 -11.22 -9.13 11.08
CA ASN A 120 -11.74 -9.38 9.74
C ASN A 120 -11.83 -10.88 9.33
N TRP A 121 -11.60 -11.83 10.23
CA TRP A 121 -11.57 -13.27 9.89
C TRP A 121 -12.91 -13.85 9.41
N ASP A 122 -14.04 -13.23 9.74
CA ASP A 122 -15.38 -13.67 9.34
C ASP A 122 -16.03 -12.76 8.29
N GLY A 123 -15.34 -11.69 7.85
CA GLY A 123 -15.83 -10.75 6.85
C GLY A 123 -17.05 -9.92 7.28
N LYS A 124 -17.38 -9.87 8.59
CA LYS A 124 -18.58 -9.17 9.07
C LYS A 124 -18.33 -7.86 9.81
N PHE A 125 -17.09 -7.38 9.92
CA PHE A 125 -16.74 -6.12 10.63
C PHE A 125 -17.36 -6.01 12.04
N ARG A 126 -17.65 -7.15 12.70
CA ARG A 126 -18.50 -7.15 13.91
C ARG A 126 -17.77 -6.77 15.19
N ASN A 127 -16.44 -6.82 15.20
CA ASN A 127 -15.63 -6.51 16.38
C ASN A 127 -14.52 -5.52 16.00
N ILE A 128 -14.80 -4.24 16.16
CA ILE A 128 -13.78 -3.18 16.11
C ILE A 128 -12.87 -3.37 17.32
N LEU A 129 -11.57 -3.43 17.06
CA LEU A 129 -10.51 -3.60 18.07
C LEU A 129 -9.95 -2.25 18.51
N ILE A 130 -9.77 -1.33 17.56
CA ILE A 130 -9.53 0.09 17.82
C ILE A 130 -10.31 0.91 16.77
N GLU A 131 -11.08 1.86 17.26
CA GLU A 131 -11.86 2.77 16.42
C GLU A 131 -11.02 4.02 16.10
N GLN A 132 -11.20 4.54 14.89
CA GLN A 132 -10.66 5.83 14.49
C GLN A 132 -11.71 6.90 14.75
N HIS A 133 -11.41 7.82 15.65
CA HIS A 133 -12.22 9.01 15.86
C HIS A 133 -11.57 10.20 15.15
N TYR A 134 -12.38 11.04 14.49
CA TYR A 134 -11.90 12.24 13.81
C TYR A 134 -12.41 13.47 14.54
N SER A 135 -11.49 14.29 15.03
CA SER A 135 -11.78 15.60 15.64
C SER A 135 -10.65 16.58 15.31
N GLU A 136 -10.92 17.88 15.44
CA GLU A 136 -9.90 18.90 15.21
C GLU A 136 -8.74 18.76 16.20
N GLU A 137 -9.01 18.37 17.44
CA GLU A 137 -7.98 18.14 18.46
C GLU A 137 -7.02 17.02 18.06
N ASP A 138 -7.54 15.90 17.52
CA ASP A 138 -6.70 14.82 17.00
C ASP A 138 -5.96 15.25 15.72
N ASP A 139 -6.62 15.99 14.82
CA ASP A 139 -5.98 16.52 13.61
C ASP A 139 -4.76 17.38 13.97
N ILE A 140 -4.87 18.22 15.01
CA ILE A 140 -3.78 19.04 15.55
C ILE A 140 -2.69 18.16 16.19
N GLU A 141 -3.06 17.20 17.05
CA GLU A 141 -2.08 16.34 17.73
C GLU A 141 -1.28 15.50 16.74
N HIS A 142 -1.97 14.89 15.77
CA HIS A 142 -1.35 14.06 14.74
C HIS A 142 -0.38 14.89 13.90
N MET A 143 -0.79 16.09 13.46
CA MET A 143 0.09 16.94 12.66
C MET A 143 1.28 17.46 13.45
N ARG A 144 1.12 17.81 14.73
CA ARG A 144 2.25 18.15 15.62
C ARG A 144 3.23 16.99 15.76
N TYR A 145 2.74 15.76 15.93
CA TYR A 145 3.60 14.58 15.96
C TYR A 145 4.37 14.41 14.65
N LEU A 146 3.69 14.47 13.51
CA LEU A 146 4.32 14.33 12.19
C LEU A 146 5.37 15.42 11.97
N CYS A 147 5.03 16.70 12.19
CA CYS A 147 5.94 17.82 11.98
C CYS A 147 7.17 17.78 12.90
N SER A 148 6.99 17.42 14.19
CA SER A 148 8.06 17.47 15.18
C SER A 148 8.93 16.21 15.22
N LYS A 149 8.38 15.03 14.86
CA LYS A 149 9.08 13.74 15.00
C LYS A 149 9.41 13.06 13.69
N VAL A 150 8.69 13.34 12.62
CA VAL A 150 8.82 12.60 11.36
C VAL A 150 9.38 13.49 10.25
N PHE A 151 8.71 14.62 9.97
CA PHE A 151 9.06 15.47 8.84
C PHE A 151 10.40 16.18 9.00
N GLN A 152 11.03 16.19 10.18
CA GLN A 152 12.38 16.73 10.34
C GLN A 152 13.46 15.81 9.77
N ASP A 153 13.16 14.54 9.51
CA ASP A 153 14.14 13.60 8.97
C ASP A 153 14.55 14.01 7.55
N THR A 154 15.86 14.13 7.31
CA THR A 154 16.42 14.57 6.03
C THR A 154 16.21 13.54 4.91
N ARG A 155 15.97 12.27 5.26
CA ARG A 155 15.64 11.19 4.32
C ARG A 155 14.16 11.20 3.93
N TYR A 156 13.32 12.01 4.59
CA TYR A 156 11.90 12.06 4.29
C TYR A 156 11.66 12.57 2.87
N ILE A 157 10.83 11.87 2.10
CA ILE A 157 10.58 12.20 0.70
C ILE A 157 9.81 13.52 0.62
N ARG A 158 10.31 14.41 -0.24
CA ARG A 158 9.75 15.72 -0.50
C ARG A 158 9.46 15.95 -1.99
N ILE A 159 8.52 16.87 -2.23
CA ILE A 159 8.22 17.47 -3.54
C ILE A 159 8.24 18.99 -3.33
N ASP A 160 9.13 19.67 -4.04
CA ASP A 160 9.36 21.11 -3.95
C ASP A 160 9.59 21.57 -2.50
N GLY A 161 10.39 20.79 -1.76
CA GLY A 161 10.69 21.01 -0.33
C GLY A 161 9.59 20.58 0.65
N LYS A 162 8.39 20.23 0.19
CA LYS A 162 7.25 19.86 1.04
C LYS A 162 7.28 18.37 1.39
N PRO A 163 7.16 17.96 2.67
CA PRO A 163 7.10 16.55 3.02
C PRO A 163 5.82 15.92 2.45
N VAL A 164 5.98 14.75 1.83
CA VAL A 164 4.88 14.03 1.19
C VAL A 164 4.17 13.14 2.21
N PHE A 165 2.87 13.35 2.42
CA PHE A 165 2.06 12.54 3.32
C PHE A 165 0.82 12.01 2.60
N ALA A 166 0.63 10.67 2.63
CA ALA A 166 -0.48 10.02 1.95
C ALA A 166 -1.60 9.62 2.92
N ILE A 167 -2.86 9.73 2.49
CA ILE A 167 -4.06 9.42 3.29
C ILE A 167 -4.85 8.30 2.58
N TYR A 168 -5.07 7.18 3.28
CA TYR A 168 -5.66 5.99 2.67
C TYR A 168 -7.17 6.10 2.41
N ARG A 169 -7.95 6.59 3.39
CA ARG A 169 -9.42 6.72 3.33
C ARG A 169 -9.87 8.14 3.64
N SER A 170 -9.69 9.08 2.71
CA SER A 170 -10.12 10.46 2.93
C SER A 170 -11.64 10.63 3.12
N ASN A 171 -12.43 9.66 2.66
CA ASN A 171 -13.89 9.64 2.75
C ASN A 171 -14.43 9.31 4.14
N PHE A 172 -13.58 8.85 5.07
CA PHE A 172 -13.99 8.56 6.45
C PHE A 172 -14.05 9.80 7.34
N PHE A 173 -13.45 10.90 6.89
CA PHE A 173 -13.45 12.15 7.64
C PHE A 173 -14.80 12.86 7.47
N PRO A 174 -15.38 13.40 8.55
CA PRO A 174 -16.62 14.18 8.48
C PRO A 174 -16.50 15.40 7.56
N ASN A 175 -15.35 16.07 7.58
CA ASN A 175 -15.06 17.22 6.73
C ASN A 175 -13.57 17.28 6.37
N MET A 176 -13.20 16.62 5.27
CA MET A 176 -11.80 16.52 4.84
C MET A 176 -11.17 17.88 4.50
N LYS A 177 -11.94 18.82 3.97
CA LYS A 177 -11.42 20.17 3.69
C LYS A 177 -10.96 20.85 4.98
N HIS A 178 -11.79 20.80 6.01
CA HIS A 178 -11.48 21.38 7.32
C HIS A 178 -10.23 20.74 7.93
N THR A 179 -10.13 19.40 7.91
CA THR A 179 -8.94 18.68 8.38
C THR A 179 -7.67 19.11 7.64
N ILE A 180 -7.70 19.23 6.31
CA ILE A 180 -6.55 19.72 5.52
C ILE A 180 -6.18 21.15 5.90
N ASP A 181 -7.18 22.03 6.07
CA ASP A 181 -6.96 23.42 6.47
C ASP A 181 -6.27 23.49 7.86
N VAL A 182 -6.72 22.69 8.83
CA VAL A 182 -6.13 22.55 10.16
C VAL A 182 -4.69 22.04 10.07
N TRP A 183 -4.45 20.97 9.32
CA TRP A 183 -3.11 20.40 9.12
C TRP A 183 -2.13 21.39 8.51
N ARG A 184 -2.52 22.07 7.44
CA ARG A 184 -1.68 23.08 6.79
C ARG A 184 -1.43 24.26 7.73
N LYS A 185 -2.44 24.70 8.49
CA LYS A 185 -2.28 25.75 9.49
C LYS A 185 -1.27 25.38 10.57
N VAL A 186 -1.44 24.21 11.21
CA VAL A 186 -0.53 23.71 12.26
C VAL A 186 0.89 23.56 11.72
N ALA A 187 1.06 22.90 10.58
CA ALA A 187 2.39 22.69 9.98
C ALA A 187 3.09 24.01 9.67
N LYS A 188 2.37 25.00 9.14
CA LYS A 188 2.92 26.30 8.77
C LYS A 188 3.19 27.19 9.97
N GLU A 189 2.21 27.40 10.84
CA GLU A 189 2.29 28.36 11.94
C GLU A 189 3.22 27.90 13.06
N GLU A 190 3.22 26.59 13.38
CA GLU A 190 4.03 26.06 14.48
C GLU A 190 5.42 25.57 14.04
N TYR A 191 5.58 25.14 12.78
CA TYR A 191 6.81 24.50 12.31
C TYR A 191 7.39 25.09 11.02
N GLY A 192 6.73 26.05 10.37
CA GLY A 192 7.19 26.62 9.10
C GLY A 192 7.19 25.63 7.93
N ILE A 193 6.37 24.57 8.00
CA ILE A 193 6.31 23.50 7.00
C ILE A 193 5.09 23.68 6.09
N GLU A 194 5.32 23.64 4.78
CA GLU A 194 4.27 23.48 3.76
C GLU A 194 4.15 22.00 3.39
N LEU A 195 2.94 21.44 3.34
CA LEU A 195 2.69 20.01 3.13
C LEU A 195 2.42 19.67 1.66
N TYR A 196 2.78 18.45 1.24
CA TYR A 196 2.31 17.85 0.00
C TYR A 196 1.44 16.63 0.32
N LEU A 197 0.13 16.77 0.14
CA LEU A 197 -0.85 15.77 0.54
C LEU A 197 -1.28 14.90 -0.65
N ILE A 198 -1.11 13.60 -0.50
CA ILE A 198 -1.51 12.59 -1.50
C ILE A 198 -2.77 11.87 -1.00
N ARG A 199 -3.80 11.87 -1.83
CA ARG A 199 -4.97 11.04 -1.60
C ARG A 199 -4.81 9.67 -2.25
N VAL A 200 -4.96 8.57 -1.50
CA VAL A 200 -4.97 7.23 -2.08
C VAL A 200 -6.35 6.92 -2.70
N GLU A 201 -6.37 6.61 -3.98
CA GLU A 201 -7.57 6.28 -4.73
C GLU A 201 -8.10 4.89 -4.37
N ASN A 202 -9.42 4.78 -4.20
CA ASN A 202 -10.03 3.54 -3.73
C ASN A 202 -11.45 3.39 -4.26
N GLU A 203 -11.92 2.16 -4.49
CA GLU A 203 -13.33 1.97 -4.87
C GLU A 203 -14.27 2.10 -3.67
N PRO A 204 -15.44 2.76 -3.82
CA PRO A 204 -15.96 3.41 -5.02
C PRO A 204 -15.53 4.88 -5.18
N ASP A 205 -14.84 5.45 -4.19
CA ASP A 205 -14.50 6.87 -4.13
C ASP A 205 -13.20 7.18 -4.89
N PHE A 206 -13.31 7.50 -6.18
CA PHE A 206 -12.15 7.94 -6.96
C PHE A 206 -12.47 9.00 -8.01
N GLY A 207 -11.44 9.76 -8.42
CA GLY A 207 -11.53 10.77 -9.47
C GLY A 207 -11.20 12.21 -9.02
N PRO A 208 -11.15 13.17 -9.97
CA PRO A 208 -10.62 14.52 -9.74
C PRO A 208 -11.39 15.30 -8.66
N LYS A 209 -12.71 15.13 -8.57
CA LYS A 209 -13.56 15.81 -7.58
C LYS A 209 -13.12 15.61 -6.13
N TYR A 210 -12.42 14.51 -5.83
CA TYR A 210 -11.94 14.21 -4.49
C TYR A 210 -10.65 14.98 -4.13
N LEU A 211 -10.06 15.72 -5.07
CA LEU A 211 -8.91 16.59 -4.82
C LEU A 211 -9.34 18.01 -4.44
N ASP A 212 -10.56 18.42 -4.80
CA ASP A 212 -11.08 19.79 -4.62
C ASP A 212 -11.10 20.26 -3.15
N CYS A 213 -11.04 19.33 -2.19
CA CYS A 213 -10.94 19.64 -0.76
C CYS A 213 -9.54 20.11 -0.32
N GLY A 214 -8.55 20.17 -1.23
CA GLY A 214 -7.22 20.73 -0.95
C GLY A 214 -6.06 19.74 -1.03
N PHE A 215 -6.26 18.54 -1.57
CA PHE A 215 -5.16 17.60 -1.84
C PHE A 215 -4.29 18.12 -2.99
N ASP A 216 -2.97 17.88 -2.90
CA ASP A 216 -2.02 18.28 -3.94
C ASP A 216 -2.02 17.27 -5.10
N SER A 217 -2.30 15.99 -4.84
CA SER A 217 -2.44 14.95 -5.86
C SER A 217 -3.20 13.73 -5.35
N ALA A 218 -3.55 12.84 -6.28
CA ALA A 218 -3.98 11.48 -6.00
C ALA A 218 -2.84 10.47 -6.22
N MET A 219 -3.05 9.25 -5.76
CA MET A 219 -2.26 8.06 -6.09
C MET A 219 -3.20 6.91 -6.41
N ASP A 220 -3.02 6.28 -7.57
CA ASP A 220 -3.70 5.03 -7.92
C ASP A 220 -3.36 3.94 -6.88
N PHE A 221 -4.26 3.00 -6.59
CA PHE A 221 -4.01 1.92 -5.64
C PHE A 221 -4.39 0.56 -6.22
N GLN A 222 -3.47 0.03 -7.00
CA GLN A 222 -3.65 -1.26 -7.66
C GLN A 222 -3.26 -2.42 -6.74
N PRO A 223 -3.96 -3.57 -6.81
CA PRO A 223 -5.11 -3.86 -7.66
C PRO A 223 -6.44 -3.64 -6.94
N LEU A 224 -6.52 -2.82 -5.89
CA LEU A 224 -7.82 -2.55 -5.23
C LEU A 224 -8.70 -1.57 -6.01
N LEU A 225 -8.12 -0.82 -6.96
CA LEU A 225 -8.82 0.05 -7.91
C LEU A 225 -8.95 -0.59 -9.31
N MET A 226 -9.72 -1.67 -9.42
CA MET A 226 -9.86 -2.45 -10.67
C MET A 226 -10.79 -1.81 -11.71
N GLY A 227 -11.68 -0.93 -11.26
CA GLY A 227 -12.75 -0.30 -12.03
C GLY A 227 -13.63 -1.33 -12.73
N GLU A 228 -13.82 -1.12 -14.03
CA GLU A 228 -14.67 -1.95 -14.90
C GLU A 228 -14.23 -3.41 -15.00
N PHE A 229 -12.96 -3.72 -14.74
CA PHE A 229 -12.51 -5.12 -14.75
C PHE A 229 -13.20 -5.95 -13.66
N ASN A 230 -13.52 -5.35 -12.51
CA ASN A 230 -14.29 -5.99 -11.45
C ASN A 230 -15.82 -5.86 -11.67
N ALA A 231 -16.26 -5.11 -12.69
CA ALA A 231 -17.69 -4.88 -12.95
C ALA A 231 -18.44 -6.14 -13.37
N TRP A 232 -17.78 -7.17 -13.94
CA TRP A 232 -18.41 -8.46 -14.19
C TRP A 232 -18.99 -9.09 -12.90
N TRP A 233 -18.29 -8.95 -11.77
CA TRP A 233 -18.78 -9.35 -10.44
C TRP A 233 -19.83 -8.37 -9.85
N LYS A 234 -20.09 -7.25 -10.52
CA LYS A 234 -21.09 -6.23 -10.16
C LYS A 234 -22.30 -6.21 -11.11
N ASN A 235 -22.31 -7.01 -12.19
CA ASN A 235 -23.33 -6.99 -13.24
C ASN A 235 -24.70 -7.55 -12.80
N LEU A 236 -25.75 -7.13 -13.50
CA LEU A 236 -27.16 -7.47 -13.22
C LEU A 236 -27.45 -8.99 -13.10
N PRO A 237 -26.90 -9.89 -13.94
CA PRO A 237 -27.11 -11.34 -13.78
C PRO A 237 -26.51 -11.87 -12.48
N PHE A 238 -25.34 -11.34 -12.07
CA PHE A 238 -24.71 -11.69 -10.80
C PHE A 238 -25.54 -11.18 -9.62
N ARG A 239 -26.13 -9.98 -9.72
CA ARG A 239 -27.04 -9.44 -8.70
C ARG A 239 -28.32 -10.25 -8.56
N ILE A 240 -28.94 -10.65 -9.69
CA ILE A 240 -30.12 -11.51 -9.73
C ILE A 240 -29.81 -12.86 -9.11
N MET A 241 -28.69 -13.47 -9.50
CA MET A 241 -28.25 -14.74 -8.95
C MET A 241 -27.94 -14.63 -7.45
N ASN A 242 -27.27 -13.56 -7.02
CA ASN A 242 -27.04 -13.30 -5.60
C ASN A 242 -28.34 -13.04 -4.82
N HIS A 243 -29.35 -12.44 -5.43
CA HIS A 243 -30.68 -12.28 -4.84
C HIS A 243 -31.43 -13.63 -4.74
N LEU A 244 -31.46 -14.42 -5.81
CA LEU A 244 -32.08 -15.75 -5.87
C LEU A 244 -31.46 -16.73 -4.88
N PHE A 245 -30.14 -16.66 -4.70
CA PHE A 245 -29.41 -17.47 -3.71
C PHE A 245 -29.31 -16.81 -2.33
N LYS A 246 -30.12 -15.79 -2.01
CA LYS A 246 -30.18 -15.09 -0.71
C LYS A 246 -28.80 -14.63 -0.18
N GLY A 247 -27.96 -14.07 -1.04
CA GLY A 247 -26.63 -13.59 -0.71
C GLY A 247 -25.54 -14.67 -0.67
N LYS A 248 -25.88 -15.96 -0.93
CA LYS A 248 -24.90 -17.06 -0.92
C LYS A 248 -23.90 -17.02 -2.08
N TYR A 249 -24.12 -16.21 -3.10
CA TYR A 249 -23.18 -16.06 -4.22
C TYR A 249 -21.94 -15.22 -3.87
N GLN A 250 -22.02 -14.40 -2.82
CA GLN A 250 -20.84 -13.79 -2.21
C GLN A 250 -19.92 -14.79 -1.48
N TRP A 251 -20.24 -16.09 -1.50
CA TRP A 251 -19.38 -17.16 -0.98
C TRP A 251 -18.36 -17.66 -2.01
N PHE A 252 -18.42 -17.23 -3.27
CA PHE A 252 -17.44 -17.66 -4.27
C PHE A 252 -16.17 -16.81 -4.21
N ASN A 253 -15.03 -17.46 -4.34
CA ASN A 253 -13.75 -16.79 -4.43
C ASN A 253 -13.64 -16.06 -5.78
N LYS A 254 -13.02 -14.88 -5.76
CA LYS A 254 -12.77 -14.09 -6.95
C LYS A 254 -11.38 -14.44 -7.48
N HIS A 255 -11.34 -15.33 -8.46
CA HIS A 255 -10.10 -15.64 -9.17
C HIS A 255 -10.05 -14.87 -10.48
N PHE A 256 -9.01 -14.06 -10.66
CA PHE A 256 -8.79 -13.26 -11.85
C PHE A 256 -7.53 -13.70 -12.58
N SER A 257 -7.53 -13.71 -13.91
CA SER A 257 -6.27 -13.90 -14.66
C SER A 257 -5.42 -12.63 -14.55
N TYR A 258 -4.20 -12.76 -14.04
CA TYR A 258 -3.25 -11.64 -13.96
C TYR A 258 -2.90 -11.12 -15.36
N ALA A 259 -2.70 -12.02 -16.32
CA ALA A 259 -2.42 -11.66 -17.72
C ALA A 259 -3.55 -10.80 -18.34
N SER A 260 -4.81 -11.18 -18.09
CA SER A 260 -5.97 -10.40 -18.54
C SER A 260 -6.03 -9.04 -17.86
N TYR A 261 -5.68 -8.97 -16.58
CA TYR A 261 -5.66 -7.72 -15.83
C TYR A 261 -4.57 -6.76 -16.32
N VAL A 262 -3.35 -7.26 -16.50
CA VAL A 262 -2.24 -6.49 -17.10
C VAL A 262 -2.63 -5.97 -18.49
N LYS A 263 -3.24 -6.81 -19.35
CA LYS A 263 -3.73 -6.40 -20.67
C LYS A 263 -4.77 -5.28 -20.57
N TYR A 264 -5.69 -5.36 -19.60
CA TYR A 264 -6.67 -4.31 -19.35
C TYR A 264 -6.00 -3.01 -18.88
N ARG A 265 -5.07 -3.07 -17.92
CA ARG A 265 -4.37 -1.90 -17.37
C ARG A 265 -3.49 -1.18 -18.39
N ILE A 266 -2.82 -1.93 -19.27
CA ILE A 266 -2.03 -1.36 -20.38
C ILE A 266 -2.93 -0.65 -21.40
N LYS A 267 -4.11 -1.22 -21.69
CA LYS A 267 -5.06 -0.61 -22.64
C LYS A 267 -5.77 0.62 -22.07
N LYS A 268 -5.97 0.68 -20.75
CA LYS A 268 -6.69 1.78 -20.11
C LYS A 268 -5.80 3.03 -20.05
N PRO A 269 -6.32 4.23 -20.39
CA PRO A 269 -5.58 5.46 -20.18
C PRO A 269 -5.22 5.63 -18.70
N LEU A 270 -4.09 6.27 -18.44
CA LEU A 270 -3.81 6.79 -17.09
C LEU A 270 -4.84 7.87 -16.74
N ALA A 271 -4.98 8.18 -15.47
CA ALA A 271 -5.86 9.24 -15.01
C ALA A 271 -5.57 10.57 -15.73
N ASP A 272 -6.62 11.31 -16.05
CA ASP A 272 -6.59 12.61 -16.73
C ASP A 272 -6.46 13.80 -15.77
N TYR A 273 -6.22 13.52 -14.50
CA TYR A 273 -5.95 14.47 -13.42
C TYR A 273 -4.64 14.11 -12.71
N LYS A 274 -4.18 14.97 -11.79
CA LYS A 274 -2.91 14.80 -11.08
C LYS A 274 -2.96 13.58 -10.15
N CYS A 275 -2.64 12.41 -10.70
CA CYS A 275 -2.67 11.12 -10.02
C CYS A 275 -1.42 10.32 -10.35
N PHE A 276 -0.62 10.01 -9.34
CA PHE A 276 0.56 9.16 -9.50
C PHE A 276 0.12 7.72 -9.79
N PRO A 277 0.70 7.06 -10.81
CA PRO A 277 0.31 5.72 -11.17
C PRO A 277 0.84 4.70 -10.15
N CYS A 278 0.15 3.58 -10.04
CA CYS A 278 0.53 2.46 -9.20
C CYS A 278 0.40 1.15 -9.98
N VAL A 279 1.36 0.25 -9.80
CA VAL A 279 1.33 -1.12 -10.32
C VAL A 279 1.47 -2.12 -9.16
N SER A 280 1.22 -3.39 -9.42
CA SER A 280 1.30 -4.43 -8.40
C SER A 280 1.78 -5.76 -8.99
N PRO A 281 2.69 -6.49 -8.32
CA PRO A 281 3.16 -7.80 -8.77
C PRO A 281 2.09 -8.90 -8.68
N GLY A 282 1.03 -8.73 -7.89
CA GLY A 282 0.00 -9.76 -7.73
C GLY A 282 -1.05 -9.40 -6.69
N TRP A 283 -1.87 -10.37 -6.31
CA TRP A 283 -2.74 -10.26 -5.15
C TRP A 283 -3.32 -11.64 -4.84
N ASP A 284 -3.28 -12.06 -3.59
CA ASP A 284 -3.99 -13.20 -3.05
C ASP A 284 -4.16 -13.03 -1.54
N ASN A 285 -5.34 -12.60 -1.10
CA ASN A 285 -5.65 -12.48 0.33
C ASN A 285 -6.20 -13.77 0.96
N SER A 286 -6.07 -14.92 0.27
CA SER A 286 -6.44 -16.22 0.83
C SER A 286 -5.70 -16.60 2.13
N PRO A 287 -4.42 -16.21 2.38
CA PRO A 287 -3.75 -16.45 3.67
C PRO A 287 -4.45 -15.76 4.84
N ARG A 288 -4.97 -14.53 4.62
CA ARG A 288 -5.72 -13.77 5.63
C ARG A 288 -7.17 -14.25 5.79
N ARG A 289 -7.69 -15.09 4.90
CA ARG A 289 -9.12 -15.50 4.88
C ARG A 289 -9.32 -17.02 4.94
N LYS A 290 -9.59 -17.53 6.13
CA LYS A 290 -9.91 -18.95 6.35
C LYS A 290 -11.10 -19.44 5.51
N LYS A 291 -12.17 -18.66 5.45
CA LYS A 291 -13.39 -18.97 4.68
C LYS A 291 -13.52 -18.05 3.47
N PRO A 292 -14.17 -18.51 2.39
CA PRO A 292 -14.59 -17.64 1.31
C PRO A 292 -15.48 -16.48 1.79
N PRO A 293 -15.58 -15.40 1.00
CA PRO A 293 -14.85 -15.17 -0.25
C PRO A 293 -13.40 -14.74 0.03
N TYR A 294 -12.49 -14.97 -0.92
CA TYR A 294 -11.21 -14.26 -1.02
C TYR A 294 -10.97 -13.87 -2.48
N MET A 295 -9.98 -13.02 -2.74
CA MET A 295 -9.58 -12.61 -4.08
C MET A 295 -8.15 -13.08 -4.34
N ALA A 296 -7.92 -13.69 -5.50
CA ALA A 296 -6.59 -14.06 -5.97
C ALA A 296 -6.41 -13.80 -7.46
N PHE A 297 -5.24 -13.30 -7.85
CA PHE A 297 -4.77 -13.33 -9.22
C PHE A 297 -4.08 -14.66 -9.51
N VAL A 298 -4.51 -15.31 -10.57
CA VAL A 298 -3.95 -16.56 -11.08
C VAL A 298 -3.01 -16.25 -12.23
N GLY A 299 -1.85 -16.91 -12.22
CA GLY A 299 -0.86 -16.80 -13.29
C GLY A 299 -0.06 -15.49 -13.27
N SER A 300 0.17 -14.89 -12.10
CA SER A 300 1.15 -13.81 -12.00
C SER A 300 2.57 -14.32 -12.26
N THR A 301 3.34 -13.57 -13.03
CA THR A 301 4.74 -13.84 -13.38
C THR A 301 5.54 -12.54 -13.40
N PRO A 302 6.84 -12.59 -13.12
CA PRO A 302 7.72 -11.43 -13.23
C PRO A 302 7.63 -10.74 -14.60
N GLU A 303 7.50 -11.48 -15.69
CA GLU A 303 7.46 -10.93 -17.05
C GLU A 303 6.17 -10.14 -17.33
N LEU A 304 5.02 -10.61 -16.82
CA LEU A 304 3.76 -9.87 -16.92
C LEU A 304 3.81 -8.59 -16.08
N PHE A 305 4.39 -8.67 -14.88
CA PHE A 305 4.60 -7.50 -14.02
C PHE A 305 5.54 -6.49 -14.69
N LYS A 306 6.68 -6.94 -15.23
CA LYS A 306 7.64 -6.11 -15.99
C LYS A 306 6.94 -5.34 -17.09
N LYS A 307 6.12 -6.05 -17.88
CA LYS A 307 5.39 -5.47 -19.00
C LYS A 307 4.48 -4.32 -18.54
N TRP A 308 3.78 -4.51 -17.42
CA TRP A 308 2.91 -3.48 -16.87
C TRP A 308 3.70 -2.30 -16.29
N LEU A 309 4.75 -2.56 -15.50
CA LEU A 309 5.59 -1.51 -14.93
C LEU A 309 6.26 -0.69 -16.04
N LYS A 310 6.86 -1.33 -17.05
CA LYS A 310 7.49 -0.65 -18.18
C LYS A 310 6.49 0.23 -18.92
N ASP A 311 5.33 -0.31 -19.30
CA ASP A 311 4.28 0.47 -19.97
C ASP A 311 3.84 1.69 -19.15
N THR A 312 3.71 1.52 -17.83
CA THR A 312 3.36 2.61 -16.91
C THR A 312 4.46 3.67 -16.87
N LEU A 313 5.73 3.27 -16.78
CA LEU A 313 6.88 4.16 -16.79
C LEU A 313 7.01 4.90 -18.13
N VAL A 314 6.73 4.28 -19.27
CA VAL A 314 6.76 4.95 -20.59
C VAL A 314 5.64 5.97 -20.72
N ARG A 315 4.41 5.60 -20.35
CA ARG A 315 3.22 6.46 -20.53
C ARG A 315 3.12 7.59 -19.51
N PHE A 316 3.64 7.40 -18.30
CA PHE A 316 3.56 8.39 -17.25
C PHE A 316 4.47 9.59 -17.57
N LYS A 317 3.85 10.76 -17.70
CA LYS A 317 4.53 12.04 -17.82
C LYS A 317 4.49 12.73 -16.44
N PRO A 318 5.65 12.95 -15.80
CA PRO A 318 5.70 13.71 -14.54
C PRO A 318 4.98 15.05 -14.64
N PHE A 319 4.29 15.45 -13.56
CA PHE A 319 3.54 16.71 -13.50
C PHE A 319 4.47 17.92 -13.30
N SER A 320 5.67 17.68 -12.76
CA SER A 320 6.77 18.62 -12.60
C SER A 320 8.10 17.86 -12.53
N LYS A 321 9.21 18.57 -12.33
CA LYS A 321 10.54 17.95 -12.13
C LYS A 321 10.54 17.01 -10.92
N GLU A 322 9.83 17.36 -9.84
CA GLU A 322 9.76 16.57 -8.59
C GLU A 322 8.45 15.79 -8.45
N GLU A 323 7.38 16.18 -9.14
CA GLU A 323 6.13 15.40 -9.21
C GLU A 323 6.26 14.24 -10.21
N ASN A 324 7.15 13.30 -9.88
CA ASN A 324 7.62 12.22 -10.76
C ASN A 324 7.52 10.82 -10.11
N LEU A 325 6.64 10.66 -9.11
CA LEU A 325 6.49 9.42 -8.35
C LEU A 325 5.73 8.34 -9.15
N VAL A 326 6.17 7.09 -9.02
CA VAL A 326 5.47 5.90 -9.53
C VAL A 326 5.44 4.87 -8.41
N PHE A 327 4.27 4.37 -8.05
CA PHE A 327 4.11 3.49 -6.90
C PHE A 327 4.08 2.01 -7.32
N ILE A 328 4.61 1.15 -6.44
CA ILE A 328 4.44 -0.30 -6.50
C ILE A 328 3.79 -0.74 -5.19
N ASN A 329 2.59 -1.29 -5.30
CA ASN A 329 1.93 -1.99 -4.21
C ASN A 329 2.20 -3.49 -4.39
N ALA A 330 3.11 -4.13 -3.66
CA ALA A 330 3.91 -3.61 -2.55
C ALA A 330 5.32 -4.22 -2.50
N TRP A 331 6.15 -3.72 -1.58
CA TRP A 331 7.42 -4.32 -1.19
C TRP A 331 7.20 -5.69 -0.53
N ASN A 332 6.38 -5.76 0.52
CA ASN A 332 6.33 -6.90 1.44
C ASN A 332 4.91 -7.27 1.96
N GLU A 333 3.84 -7.12 1.18
CA GLU A 333 2.50 -7.61 1.56
C GLU A 333 2.39 -9.15 1.36
N TRP A 334 3.15 -9.90 2.16
CA TRP A 334 3.31 -11.35 2.01
C TRP A 334 2.02 -12.16 2.15
N ALA A 335 1.19 -11.84 3.15
CA ALA A 335 -0.08 -12.54 3.34
C ALA A 335 -1.17 -12.13 2.33
N GLU A 336 -0.84 -11.23 1.41
CA GLU A 336 -1.63 -10.90 0.23
C GLU A 336 -0.93 -11.31 -1.07
N GLY A 337 0.15 -12.12 -1.01
CA GLY A 337 0.90 -12.55 -2.19
C GLY A 337 1.38 -11.40 -3.08
N ASN A 338 1.51 -10.19 -2.52
CA ASN A 338 1.71 -8.95 -3.23
C ASN A 338 3.03 -8.27 -2.82
N HIS A 339 4.14 -8.96 -3.06
CA HIS A 339 5.47 -8.54 -2.64
C HIS A 339 6.45 -8.54 -3.82
N LEU A 340 7.41 -7.61 -3.76
CA LEU A 340 8.62 -7.64 -4.58
C LEU A 340 9.72 -8.47 -3.92
N GLU A 341 9.66 -8.64 -2.59
CA GLU A 341 10.68 -9.37 -1.84
C GLU A 341 10.86 -10.81 -2.39
N PRO A 342 12.10 -11.35 -2.37
CA PRO A 342 12.42 -12.65 -2.94
C PRO A 342 11.69 -13.80 -2.24
N ASP A 343 10.94 -14.59 -3.03
CA ASP A 343 10.35 -15.85 -2.58
C ASP A 343 11.12 -17.08 -3.10
N GLN A 344 10.74 -18.27 -2.65
CA GLN A 344 11.38 -19.52 -3.06
C GLN A 344 11.10 -19.92 -4.52
N LYS A 345 10.05 -19.41 -5.15
CA LYS A 345 9.66 -19.80 -6.52
C LYS A 345 10.39 -18.96 -7.57
N TRP A 346 10.45 -17.66 -7.34
CA TRP A 346 10.94 -16.66 -8.28
C TRP A 346 12.28 -16.07 -7.86
N GLY A 347 12.76 -16.33 -6.63
CA GLY A 347 13.96 -15.70 -6.11
C GLY A 347 13.87 -14.18 -6.28
N ARG A 348 14.92 -13.57 -6.83
CA ARG A 348 14.99 -12.12 -7.07
C ARG A 348 14.31 -11.66 -8.36
N ARG A 349 13.64 -12.54 -9.12
CA ARG A 349 13.20 -12.21 -10.48
C ARG A 349 12.27 -11.00 -10.54
N TYR A 350 11.37 -10.80 -9.56
CA TYR A 350 10.53 -9.58 -9.49
C TYR A 350 11.34 -8.29 -9.30
N LEU A 351 12.42 -8.34 -8.53
CA LEU A 351 13.35 -7.22 -8.34
C LEU A 351 14.17 -6.98 -9.61
N GLU A 352 14.71 -8.03 -10.22
CA GLU A 352 15.48 -7.95 -11.46
C GLU A 352 14.68 -7.29 -12.58
N VAL A 353 13.44 -7.75 -12.80
CA VAL A 353 12.59 -7.16 -13.84
C VAL A 353 12.14 -5.73 -13.52
N THR A 354 12.05 -5.37 -12.23
CA THR A 354 11.83 -3.98 -11.79
C THR A 354 12.99 -3.11 -12.27
N LYS A 355 14.22 -3.51 -11.96
CA LYS A 355 15.45 -2.82 -12.38
C LYS A 355 15.55 -2.73 -13.91
N GLU A 356 15.28 -3.84 -14.62
CA GLU A 356 15.26 -3.86 -16.08
C GLU A 356 14.26 -2.83 -16.64
N ALA A 357 13.01 -2.80 -16.14
CA ALA A 357 12.00 -1.84 -16.60
C ALA A 357 12.40 -0.38 -16.36
N ILE A 358 13.00 -0.08 -15.20
CA ILE A 358 13.50 1.26 -14.87
C ILE A 358 14.65 1.65 -15.81
N LEU A 359 15.62 0.76 -16.03
CA LEU A 359 16.79 1.03 -16.87
C LEU A 359 16.43 1.18 -18.35
N GLU A 360 15.52 0.35 -18.86
CA GLU A 360 15.06 0.43 -20.26
C GLU A 360 14.35 1.75 -20.54
N THR A 361 13.53 2.23 -19.61
CA THR A 361 12.78 3.49 -19.76
C THR A 361 13.56 4.75 -19.41
N SER A 362 14.73 4.62 -18.77
CA SER A 362 15.62 5.76 -18.51
C SER A 362 16.51 6.13 -19.71
N LYS A 363 16.60 5.24 -20.71
CA LYS A 363 17.36 5.44 -21.95
C LYS A 363 16.53 6.07 -23.07
N GLU A 364 15.21 6.02 -22.94
CA GLU A 364 14.22 6.65 -23.82
C GLU A 364 13.94 8.08 -23.35
#